data_AF-A0A537N6J2-F1
#
_entry.id   AF-A0A537N6J2-F1
#
_cell.length_a   1.000
_cell.length_b   1.000
_cell.length_c   1.000
_cell.angle_alpha   90.00
_cell.angle_beta   90.00
_cell.angle_gamma   90.00
#
_symmetry.space_group_name_H-M   'P 1'
#
loop_
_entity.id
_entity.type
_entity.pdbx_description
1 polymer ?
#
loop_
_entity_poly.entity_id
_entity_poly.type
_entity_poly.pdbx_seq_one_letter_code
_entity_poly.pdbx_strand_id
1 'polypeptide(L)'
;IPKEINWVLQVDGHTDNKPINTAAFPSNWELSAARAIAVVKFLNAQGIANERLAAAGYGEYQPLSMMDTARNRRIELKLTNR
;
A
#
# COMPACT_ATOMS: atom_id res chain seq x y z
N ILE A 1 7.26 -19.27 -1.44
CA ILE A 1 5.86 -19.71 -1.24
C ILE A 1 5.63 -20.90 -2.15
N PRO A 2 5.02 -21.99 -1.66
CA PRO A 2 4.77 -23.18 -2.48
C PRO A 2 4.03 -22.82 -3.79
N LYS A 3 4.39 -23.47 -4.90
CA LYS A 3 3.94 -23.10 -6.25
C LYS A 3 2.46 -23.39 -6.48
N GLU A 4 1.93 -24.35 -5.74
CA GLU A 4 0.55 -24.80 -5.74
C GLU A 4 -0.42 -23.82 -5.07
N ILE A 5 0.08 -22.88 -4.26
CA ILE A 5 -0.76 -21.89 -3.60
C ILE A 5 -0.97 -20.73 -4.57
N ASN A 6 -2.25 -20.41 -4.86
CA ASN A 6 -2.59 -19.23 -5.64
C ASN A 6 -2.59 -17.96 -4.77
N TRP A 7 -1.39 -17.47 -4.46
CA TRP A 7 -1.21 -16.28 -3.63
C TRP A 7 -1.07 -14.99 -4.46
N VAL A 8 -1.43 -13.88 -3.84
CA VAL A 8 -1.14 -12.50 -4.26
C VAL A 8 -0.56 -11.75 -3.09
N LEU A 9 0.55 -11.04 -3.32
CA LEU A 9 1.14 -10.11 -2.38
C LEU A 9 0.51 -8.73 -2.61
N GLN A 10 -0.42 -8.37 -1.74
CA GLN A 10 -1.05 -7.07 -1.72
C GLN A 10 -0.24 -6.09 -0.86
N VAL A 11 0.02 -4.92 -1.41
CA VAL A 11 0.71 -3.81 -0.76
C VAL A 11 -0.31 -2.72 -0.43
N ASP A 12 -0.50 -2.45 0.85
CA ASP A 12 -1.46 -1.46 1.31
C ASP A 12 -0.73 -0.19 1.76
N GLY A 13 -1.08 0.93 1.15
CA GLY A 13 -0.59 2.25 1.52
C GLY A 13 -1.55 2.98 2.45
N HIS A 14 -0.99 3.66 3.45
CA HIS A 14 -1.75 4.44 4.42
C HIS A 14 -1.08 5.79 4.71
N THR A 15 -1.91 6.78 5.05
CA THR A 15 -1.50 8.08 5.56
C THR A 15 -1.92 8.27 7.01
N ASP A 16 -1.52 9.37 7.61
CA ASP A 16 -2.18 9.87 8.81
C ASP A 16 -3.39 10.74 8.42
N ASN A 17 -4.05 11.36 9.40
CA ASN A 17 -5.23 12.18 9.21
C ASN A 17 -4.92 13.63 8.80
N LYS A 18 -3.67 13.98 8.50
CA LYS A 18 -3.35 15.31 8.00
C LYS A 18 -3.71 15.35 6.52
N PRO A 19 -4.58 16.27 6.07
CA PRO A 19 -4.92 16.36 4.66
C PRO A 19 -3.70 16.80 3.85
N ILE A 20 -3.47 16.13 2.72
CA ILE A 20 -2.56 16.58 1.67
C ILE A 20 -3.39 17.12 0.51
N ASN A 21 -2.95 18.23 -0.08
CA ASN A 21 -3.52 18.78 -1.31
C ASN A 21 -2.41 19.48 -2.09
N THR A 22 -1.79 18.73 -3.00
CA THR A 22 -0.71 19.19 -3.87
C THR A 22 -1.02 18.84 -5.31
N ALA A 23 -0.36 19.48 -6.27
CA ALA A 23 -0.55 19.16 -7.68
C ALA A 23 -0.25 17.69 -8.01
N ALA A 24 0.70 17.07 -7.30
CA ALA A 24 1.05 15.65 -7.47
C ALA A 24 0.11 14.71 -6.70
N PHE A 25 -0.37 15.13 -5.53
CA PHE A 25 -1.23 14.35 -4.64
C PHE A 25 -2.37 15.22 -4.12
N PRO A 26 -3.53 15.24 -4.82
CA PRO A 26 -4.69 16.05 -4.46
C PRO A 26 -5.36 15.62 -3.15
N SER A 27 -5.21 14.35 -2.75
CA SER A 27 -5.69 13.82 -1.48
C SER A 27 -4.81 12.71 -0.92
N ASN A 28 -5.14 12.27 0.29
CA ASN A 28 -4.51 11.13 0.94
C ASN A 28 -4.74 9.80 0.20
N TRP A 29 -5.81 9.70 -0.60
CA TRP A 29 -6.03 8.56 -1.49
C TRP A 29 -4.90 8.45 -2.52
N GLU A 30 -4.59 9.54 -3.23
CA GLU A 30 -3.55 9.52 -4.25
C GLU A 30 -2.16 9.30 -3.64
N LEU A 31 -1.86 9.95 -2.50
CA LEU A 31 -0.58 9.75 -1.83
C LEU A 31 -0.39 8.30 -1.37
N SER A 32 -1.38 7.71 -0.71
CA SER A 32 -1.30 6.34 -0.23
C SER A 32 -1.19 5.32 -1.37
N ALA A 33 -1.99 5.46 -2.41
CA ALA A 33 -1.95 4.60 -3.59
C ALA A 33 -0.60 4.71 -4.32
N ALA A 34 -0.08 5.92 -4.50
CA ALA A 34 1.22 6.13 -5.15
C ALA A 34 2.38 5.48 -4.36
N ARG A 35 2.36 5.56 -3.02
CA ARG A 35 3.36 4.87 -2.17
C ARG A 35 3.27 3.35 -2.30
N ALA A 36 2.06 2.78 -2.32
CA ALA A 36 1.86 1.35 -2.51
C ALA A 36 2.36 0.89 -3.90
N ILE A 37 2.03 1.65 -4.95
CA ILE A 37 2.49 1.38 -6.33
C ILE A 37 4.02 1.43 -6.42
N ALA A 38 4.68 2.37 -5.74
CA ALA A 38 6.14 2.45 -5.73
C ALA A 38 6.78 1.17 -5.17
N VAL A 39 6.21 0.62 -4.09
CA VAL A 39 6.67 -0.65 -3.51
C VAL A 39 6.36 -1.83 -4.44
N VAL A 40 5.19 -1.89 -5.07
CA VAL A 40 4.88 -2.93 -6.08
C VAL A 40 5.89 -2.89 -7.23
N LYS A 41 6.19 -1.71 -7.79
CA LYS A 41 7.19 -1.56 -8.86
C LYS A 41 8.58 -2.02 -8.40
N PHE A 42 8.95 -1.68 -7.17
CA PHE A 42 10.20 -2.17 -6.58
C PHE A 42 10.22 -3.70 -6.48
N LEU A 43 9.16 -4.32 -5.94
CA LEU A 43 9.05 -5.78 -5.82
C LEU A 43 9.06 -6.49 -7.17
N ASN A 44 8.43 -5.91 -8.18
CA ASN A 44 8.50 -6.42 -9.54
C ASN A 44 9.94 -6.38 -10.09
N ALA A 45 10.66 -5.28 -9.87
CA ALA A 45 12.07 -5.18 -10.23
C ALA A 45 12.97 -6.19 -9.47
N GLN A 46 12.55 -6.66 -8.29
CA GLN A 46 13.20 -7.75 -7.54
C GLN A 46 12.80 -9.16 -8.02
N GLY A 47 11.98 -9.27 -9.07
CA GLY A 47 11.62 -10.54 -9.71
C GLY A 47 10.29 -11.15 -9.29
N ILE A 48 9.46 -10.45 -8.52
CA ILE A 48 8.09 -10.91 -8.28
C ILE A 48 7.22 -10.64 -9.52
N ALA A 49 6.57 -11.68 -10.04
CA ALA A 49 5.70 -11.57 -11.21
C ALA A 49 4.55 -10.58 -10.97
N ASN A 50 4.23 -9.73 -11.96
CA ASN A 50 3.22 -8.68 -11.81
C ASN A 50 1.83 -9.25 -11.49
N GLU A 51 1.51 -10.45 -12.00
CA GLU A 51 0.24 -11.12 -11.75
C GLU A 51 0.06 -11.53 -10.28
N ARG A 52 1.17 -11.59 -9.53
CA ARG A 52 1.22 -11.91 -8.09
C ARG A 52 1.22 -10.65 -7.21
N LEU A 53 1.18 -9.45 -7.79
CA LEU A 53 1.26 -8.19 -7.04
C LEU A 53 -0.06 -7.41 -7.14
N ALA A 54 -0.43 -6.77 -6.04
CA ALA A 54 -1.53 -5.80 -6.00
C ALA A 54 -1.13 -4.60 -5.14
N ALA A 55 -1.64 -3.41 -5.48
CA ALA A 55 -1.49 -2.20 -4.68
C ALA A 55 -2.87 -1.67 -4.30
N ALA A 56 -3.05 -1.28 -3.04
CA ALA A 56 -4.23 -0.60 -2.56
C ALA A 56 -3.80 0.65 -1.77
N GLY A 57 -4.51 1.76 -1.97
CA GLY A 57 -4.39 2.97 -1.15
C GLY A 57 -5.63 3.11 -0.29
N TYR A 58 -5.45 3.37 1.00
CA TYR A 58 -6.56 3.52 1.97
C TYR A 58 -6.67 4.93 2.55
N GLY A 59 -5.78 5.85 2.16
CA GLY A 59 -5.66 7.16 2.80
C GLY A 59 -5.54 7.04 4.32
N GLU A 60 -6.29 7.88 5.02
CA GLU A 60 -6.38 7.95 6.49
C GLU A 60 -7.41 6.99 7.10
N TYR A 61 -8.21 6.29 6.29
CA TYR A 61 -9.45 5.62 6.73
C TYR A 61 -9.24 4.25 7.38
N GLN A 62 -7.99 3.83 7.57
CA GLN A 62 -7.60 2.59 8.28
C GLN A 62 -6.48 2.91 9.29
N PRO A 63 -6.76 3.70 10.34
CA PRO A 63 -5.75 4.09 11.32
C PRO A 63 -5.40 2.93 12.27
N LEU A 64 -4.12 2.77 12.59
CA LEU A 64 -3.66 1.87 13.64
C LEU A 64 -3.78 2.49 15.03
N SER A 65 -3.60 3.81 15.12
CA SER A 65 -3.67 4.53 16.38
C SER A 65 -4.29 5.91 16.18
N MET A 66 -5.18 6.27 17.12
CA MET A 66 -5.76 7.61 17.20
C MET A 66 -4.86 8.59 17.95
N MET A 67 -3.96 8.08 18.81
CA MET A 67 -3.09 8.90 19.67
C MET A 67 -1.71 9.12 19.05
N ASP A 68 -1.19 8.12 18.33
CA ASP A 68 0.08 8.18 17.64
C ASP A 68 -0.13 8.09 16.12
N THR A 69 -0.51 9.23 15.55
CA THR A 69 -0.86 9.32 14.13
C THR A 69 0.35 9.07 13.20
N ALA A 70 1.58 9.24 13.69
CA ALA A 70 2.78 8.97 12.90
C ALA A 70 2.88 7.49 12.49
N ARG A 71 2.42 6.57 13.36
CA ARG A 71 2.35 5.13 13.06
C ARG A 71 1.38 4.78 11.95
N ASN A 72 0.42 5.65 11.63
CA ASN A 72 -0.54 5.41 10.56
C ASN A 72 0.10 5.53 9.17
N ARG A 73 1.20 6.29 9.01
CA ARG A 73 1.93 6.50 7.73
C ARG A 73 2.78 5.30 7.30
N ARG A 74 2.17 4.14 7.10
CA ARG A 74 2.87 2.86 6.88
C ARG A 74 2.58 2.23 5.51
N ILE A 75 3.32 1.16 5.22
CA ILE A 75 2.99 0.17 4.19
C ILE A 75 2.72 -1.16 4.91
N GLU A 76 1.64 -1.86 4.54
CA GLU A 76 1.40 -3.25 4.96
C GLU A 76 1.58 -4.20 3.77
N LEU A 77 2.18 -5.36 4.02
CA LEU A 77 2.34 -6.42 3.04
C LEU A 77 1.48 -7.61 3.47
N LYS A 78 0.50 -7.98 2.62
CA LYS A 78 -0.45 -9.05 2.90
C LYS A 78 -0.34 -10.13 1.85
N LEU A 79 -0.20 -11.37 2.29
CA LEU A 79 -0.43 -12.52 1.42
C LEU A 79 -1.91 -12.84 1.44
N THR A 80 -2.53 -12.71 0.28
CA THR A 80 -3.94 -12.97 0.04
C THR A 80 -4.07 -14.09 -0.99
N ASN A 81 -5.26 -14.67 -1.09
CA ASN A 81 -5.61 -15.56 -2.19
C ASN A 81 -6.46 -14.78 -3.18
N ARG A 82 -6.35 -15.10 -4.47
CA ARG A 82 -7.32 -14.67 -5.48
C ARG A 82 -8.55 -15.57 -5.48
#